data_AF-A0A3A6EEZ8-F1
#
_entry.id   AF-A0A3A6EEZ8-F1
#
_cell.length_a   1.000
_cell.length_b   1.000
_cell.length_c   1.000
_cell.angle_alpha   90.00
_cell.angle_beta   90.00
_cell.angle_gamma   90.00
#
_symmetry.space_group_name_H-M   'P 1'
#
loop_
_entity.id
_entity.type
_entity.pdbx_description
1 polymer ?
#
loop_
_entity_poly.entity_id
_entity_poly.type
_entity_poly.pdbx_seq_one_letter_code
_entity_poly.pdbx_strand_id
1 'polypeptide(L)'
;MKKIEYTIINALNKWKLSIADRLGNPLIYDYQKTLLKLTIVLVGAILVVIRESTAPLLIDNKMFRLLFCSESAGDKTFYNICVSIIAAYIFYVVQVYIPEKHKMKKYISIFSKEHRYEIFLLNQYLLAWEKFIDEEEGKCFFCEFSYELNHKISGAITESTYEETIEALTENIERIVTHKYFDECDIAYKDFIVRTYQVVRGHLKYMDDKFPRWSEEPLYAKDYRLIYKVVFDDLRRIQRRLETMEKYKLRLIKTSPYGGKSETQKLAALL
;
A
#
# COMPACT_ATOMS: atom_id res chain seq x y z
N MET A 1 -8.00 24.05 0.51
CA MET A 1 -7.30 23.53 1.71
C MET A 1 -8.34 23.00 2.69
N LYS A 2 -8.52 21.68 2.80
CA LYS A 2 -9.35 21.09 3.86
C LYS A 2 -8.47 20.89 5.09
N LYS A 3 -8.87 21.52 6.19
CA LYS A 3 -8.22 21.44 7.50
C LYS A 3 -8.34 19.98 7.98
N ILE A 4 -7.20 19.30 8.10
CA ILE A 4 -7.13 17.99 8.73
C ILE A 4 -7.29 18.24 10.23
N GLU A 5 -8.42 17.81 10.80
CA GLU A 5 -8.63 17.86 12.24
C GLU A 5 -7.87 16.72 12.91
N TYR A 6 -6.90 17.08 13.74
CA TYR A 6 -6.18 16.16 14.60
C TYR A 6 -6.96 16.03 15.91
N THR A 7 -7.68 14.93 16.09
CA THR A 7 -8.30 14.63 17.39
C THR A 7 -7.28 13.92 18.28
N ILE A 8 -6.56 14.70 19.09
CA ILE A 8 -5.70 14.19 20.16
C ILE A 8 -6.62 13.85 21.34
N ILE A 9 -6.99 12.58 21.47
CA ILE A 9 -7.77 12.12 22.64
C ILE A 9 -6.79 11.60 23.68
N ASN A 10 -6.62 12.39 24.74
CA ASN A 10 -5.83 12.03 25.91
C ASN A 10 -6.71 11.22 26.87
N ALA A 11 -6.61 9.89 26.82
CA ALA A 11 -7.15 9.01 27.84
C ALA A 11 -6.23 7.78 27.99
N LEU A 12 -5.35 7.84 29.00
CA LEU A 12 -4.57 6.72 29.56
C LEU A 12 -3.61 5.98 28.58
N ASN A 13 -2.40 6.53 28.43
CA ASN A 13 -1.13 5.82 28.12
C ASN A 13 -1.14 4.68 27.08
N LYS A 14 -1.99 4.76 26.05
CA LYS A 14 -1.89 3.94 24.85
C LYS A 14 -1.74 4.86 23.64
N TRP A 15 -0.50 5.00 23.18
CA TRP A 15 -0.20 5.51 21.85
C TRP A 15 -0.74 4.51 20.84
N LYS A 16 -2.01 4.70 20.46
CA LYS A 16 -2.60 3.94 19.37
C LYS A 16 -2.59 4.89 18.17
N LEU A 17 -1.56 4.77 17.34
CA LEU A 17 -1.56 5.31 15.99
C LEU A 17 -2.56 4.47 15.18
N SER A 18 -3.85 4.66 15.47
CA SER A 18 -4.94 4.03 14.76
C SER A 18 -5.06 4.77 13.44
N ILE A 19 -4.38 4.26 12.41
CA ILE A 19 -4.65 4.65 11.04
C ILE A 19 -6.12 4.31 10.79
N ALA A 20 -6.97 5.32 10.82
CA ALA A 20 -8.35 5.23 10.37
C ALA A 20 -8.37 5.15 8.85
N ASP A 21 -7.76 4.10 8.31
CA ASP A 21 -7.98 3.71 6.94
C ASP A 21 -8.68 2.35 6.94
N ARG A 22 -9.73 2.32 6.12
CA ARG A 22 -10.22 1.14 5.42
C ARG A 22 -9.10 0.61 4.48
N LEU A 23 -7.95 0.22 5.05
CA LEU A 23 -6.65 -0.03 4.41
C LEU A 23 -6.55 -1.46 3.83
N GLY A 24 -7.59 -1.84 3.10
CA GLY A 24 -7.60 -2.95 2.14
C GLY A 24 -7.89 -2.48 0.71
N ASN A 25 -8.04 -1.17 0.50
CA ASN A 25 -8.35 -0.62 -0.82
C ASN A 25 -7.09 -0.52 -1.69
N PRO A 26 -7.17 -0.91 -2.98
CA PRO A 26 -6.11 -0.66 -3.95
C PRO A 26 -5.82 0.85 -4.03
N LEU A 27 -4.61 1.22 -4.46
CA LEU A 27 -4.26 2.63 -4.69
C LEU A 27 -5.10 3.15 -5.86
N ILE A 28 -6.19 3.88 -5.55
CA ILE A 28 -7.10 4.43 -6.56
C ILE A 28 -6.61 5.84 -6.92
N TYR A 29 -6.09 5.96 -8.13
CA TYR A 29 -5.65 7.24 -8.69
C TYR A 29 -6.84 8.15 -9.01
N ASP A 30 -6.60 9.46 -9.07
CA ASP A 30 -7.70 10.41 -9.25
C ASP A 30 -8.39 10.25 -10.62
N TYR A 31 -7.62 9.90 -11.65
CA TYR A 31 -8.18 9.60 -12.97
C TYR A 31 -9.11 8.36 -12.96
N GLN A 32 -8.89 7.40 -12.06
CA GLN A 32 -9.75 6.22 -11.88
C GLN A 32 -11.02 6.58 -11.08
N LYS A 33 -10.91 7.40 -10.04
CA LYS A 33 -12.06 7.88 -9.26
C LYS A 33 -13.03 8.66 -10.16
N THR A 34 -12.49 9.53 -11.02
CA THR A 34 -13.30 10.30 -11.96
C THR A 34 -13.93 9.40 -13.02
N LEU A 35 -13.19 8.40 -13.55
CA LEU A 35 -13.77 7.41 -14.46
C LEU A 35 -14.96 6.69 -13.81
N LEU A 36 -14.82 6.21 -12.58
CA LEU A 36 -15.90 5.51 -11.86
C LEU A 36 -17.15 6.37 -11.73
N LYS A 37 -17.00 7.64 -11.34
CA LYS A 37 -18.12 8.59 -11.26
C LYS A 37 -18.80 8.77 -12.62
N LEU A 38 -18.00 8.94 -13.68
CA LEU A 38 -18.52 9.08 -15.04
C LEU A 38 -19.21 7.79 -15.51
N THR A 39 -18.71 6.60 -15.16
CA THR A 39 -19.36 5.32 -15.49
C THR A 39 -20.74 5.20 -14.84
N ILE A 40 -20.90 5.63 -13.59
CA ILE A 40 -22.22 5.62 -12.92
C ILE A 40 -23.21 6.52 -13.67
N VAL A 41 -22.79 7.74 -14.05
CA VAL A 41 -23.64 8.67 -14.80
C VAL A 41 -23.93 8.14 -16.22
N LEU A 42 -22.94 7.49 -16.86
CA LEU A 42 -23.07 6.88 -18.18
C LEU A 42 -24.15 5.79 -18.21
N VAL A 43 -24.21 4.91 -17.20
CA VAL A 43 -25.24 3.86 -17.13
C VAL A 43 -26.63 4.48 -17.15
N GLY A 44 -26.85 5.56 -16.40
CA GLY A 44 -28.10 6.32 -16.44
C GLY A 44 -28.40 6.91 -17.81
N ALA A 45 -27.40 7.54 -18.44
CA ALA A 45 -27.55 8.13 -19.77
C ALA A 45 -27.87 7.11 -20.86
N ILE A 46 -27.24 5.92 -20.82
CA ILE A 46 -27.50 4.85 -21.78
C ILE A 46 -28.94 4.34 -21.67
N LEU A 47 -29.46 4.15 -20.44
CA LEU A 47 -30.84 3.70 -20.25
C LEU A 47 -31.85 4.69 -20.87
N VAL A 48 -31.60 5.99 -20.74
CA VAL A 48 -32.43 7.04 -21.34
C VAL A 48 -32.34 7.01 -22.87
N VAL A 49 -31.13 6.87 -23.43
CA VAL A 49 -30.94 6.79 -24.88
C VAL A 49 -31.59 5.55 -25.48
N ILE A 50 -31.51 4.40 -24.80
CA ILE A 50 -32.18 3.17 -25.24
C ILE A 50 -33.71 3.33 -25.19
N ARG A 51 -34.25 4.04 -24.19
CA ARG A 51 -35.70 4.29 -24.09
C ARG A 51 -36.27 5.10 -25.24
N GLU A 52 -35.47 6.02 -25.80
CA GLU A 52 -35.82 6.84 -26.98
C GLU A 52 -35.48 6.15 -28.31
N SER A 53 -35.00 4.90 -28.27
CA SER A 53 -34.65 4.13 -29.47
C SER A 53 -35.90 3.65 -30.21
N THR A 54 -35.87 3.72 -31.54
CA THR A 54 -36.92 3.16 -32.40
C THR A 54 -36.75 1.67 -32.70
N ALA A 55 -35.76 1.02 -32.08
CA ALA A 55 -35.52 -0.41 -32.28
C ALA A 55 -36.67 -1.24 -31.65
N PRO A 56 -37.14 -2.31 -32.32
CA PRO A 56 -38.18 -3.16 -31.76
C PRO A 56 -37.69 -3.89 -30.51
N LEU A 57 -38.57 -4.02 -29.50
CA LEU A 57 -38.27 -4.80 -28.30
C LEU A 57 -38.06 -6.27 -28.66
N LEU A 58 -36.90 -6.83 -28.26
CA LEU A 58 -36.60 -8.26 -28.44
C LEU A 58 -37.46 -9.15 -27.54
N ILE A 59 -37.85 -8.65 -26.37
CA ILE A 59 -38.73 -9.34 -25.42
C ILE A 59 -39.84 -8.38 -25.05
N ASP A 60 -41.06 -8.73 -25.45
CA ASP A 60 -42.22 -7.88 -25.24
C ASP A 60 -42.94 -8.24 -23.93
N ASN A 61 -42.59 -7.56 -22.84
CA ASN A 61 -43.31 -7.67 -21.57
C ASN A 61 -43.56 -6.29 -20.94
N LYS A 62 -44.47 -6.25 -19.96
CA LYS A 62 -44.89 -5.01 -19.29
C LYS A 62 -43.75 -4.24 -18.62
N MET A 63 -42.73 -4.95 -18.12
CA MET A 63 -41.54 -4.36 -17.48
C MET A 63 -40.62 -3.70 -18.52
N PHE A 64 -40.34 -4.39 -19.63
CA PHE A 64 -39.50 -3.89 -20.71
C PHE A 64 -40.16 -2.72 -21.45
N ARG A 65 -41.48 -2.75 -21.66
CA ARG A 65 -42.22 -1.60 -22.20
C ARG A 65 -42.14 -0.37 -21.28
N LEU A 66 -42.21 -0.56 -19.96
CA LEU A 66 -42.09 0.53 -18.99
C LEU A 66 -40.68 1.15 -18.98
N LEU A 67 -39.64 0.32 -19.12
CA LEU A 67 -38.25 0.74 -19.03
C LEU A 67 -37.72 1.35 -20.34
N PHE A 68 -38.22 0.90 -21.50
CA PHE A 68 -37.59 1.17 -22.80
C PHE A 68 -38.51 1.74 -23.88
N CYS A 69 -39.76 2.09 -23.57
CA CYS A 69 -40.61 2.84 -24.50
C CYS A 69 -40.94 4.24 -23.96
N SER A 70 -40.92 5.23 -24.83
CA SER A 70 -41.43 6.59 -24.59
C SER A 70 -42.30 7.06 -25.76
N GLU A 71 -43.11 8.10 -25.52
CA GLU A 71 -43.95 8.70 -26.56
C GLU A 71 -43.08 9.49 -27.56
N SER A 72 -43.22 9.19 -28.86
CA SER A 72 -42.34 9.64 -29.94
C SER A 72 -42.39 11.16 -30.26
N ALA A 73 -43.23 11.93 -29.58
CA ALA A 73 -43.47 13.36 -29.83
C ALA A 73 -42.95 14.30 -28.72
N GLY A 74 -42.19 13.78 -27.76
CA GLY A 74 -41.69 14.54 -26.59
C GLY A 74 -40.48 15.45 -26.86
N ASP A 75 -40.22 16.36 -25.91
CA ASP A 75 -39.02 17.22 -25.86
C ASP A 75 -37.72 16.38 -25.81
N LYS A 76 -36.84 16.60 -26.79
CA LYS A 76 -35.55 15.88 -26.92
C LYS A 76 -34.42 16.48 -26.11
N THR A 77 -34.66 17.52 -25.32
CA THR A 77 -33.63 18.18 -24.50
C THR A 77 -32.93 17.19 -23.58
N PHE A 78 -33.68 16.35 -22.87
CA PHE A 78 -33.11 15.35 -21.96
C PHE A 78 -32.30 14.27 -22.70
N TYR A 79 -32.78 13.81 -23.85
CA TYR A 79 -32.04 12.90 -24.74
C TYR A 79 -30.70 13.50 -25.19
N ASN A 80 -30.69 14.75 -25.65
CA ASN A 80 -29.49 15.43 -26.11
C ASN A 80 -28.46 15.62 -24.98
N ILE A 81 -28.92 15.88 -23.74
CA ILE A 81 -28.05 15.89 -22.56
C ILE A 81 -27.41 14.51 -22.34
N CYS A 82 -28.17 13.43 -22.44
CA CYS A 82 -27.65 12.07 -22.29
C CYS A 82 -26.63 11.69 -23.37
N VAL A 83 -26.88 12.05 -24.63
CA VAL A 83 -25.89 11.87 -25.72
C VAL A 83 -24.62 12.65 -25.43
N SER A 84 -24.74 13.88 -24.91
CA SER A 84 -23.58 14.70 -24.53
C SER A 84 -22.78 14.08 -23.37
N ILE A 85 -23.44 13.43 -22.42
CA ILE A 85 -22.78 12.67 -21.34
C ILE A 85 -21.99 11.49 -21.91
N ILE A 86 -22.55 10.75 -22.87
CA ILE A 86 -21.86 9.64 -23.55
C ILE A 86 -20.61 10.16 -24.27
N ALA A 87 -20.74 11.27 -25.01
CA ALA A 87 -19.60 11.91 -25.69
C ALA A 87 -18.53 12.37 -24.69
N ALA A 88 -18.91 13.00 -23.58
CA ALA A 88 -18.01 13.42 -22.51
C ALA A 88 -17.28 12.23 -21.86
N TYR A 89 -17.95 11.09 -21.69
CA TYR A 89 -17.33 9.85 -21.21
C TYR A 89 -16.24 9.35 -22.16
N ILE A 90 -16.55 9.26 -23.46
CA ILE A 90 -15.58 8.84 -24.50
C ILE A 90 -14.38 9.80 -24.52
N PHE A 91 -14.66 11.10 -24.50
CA PHE A 91 -13.64 12.14 -24.49
C PHE A 91 -12.73 12.02 -23.26
N TYR A 92 -13.30 11.82 -22.08
CA TYR A 92 -12.54 11.60 -20.85
C TYR A 92 -11.65 10.36 -20.95
N VAL A 93 -12.17 9.24 -21.49
CA VAL A 93 -11.39 8.01 -21.65
C VAL A 93 -10.18 8.26 -22.55
N VAL A 94 -10.39 8.89 -23.70
CA VAL A 94 -9.35 9.10 -24.71
C VAL A 94 -8.34 10.16 -24.29
N GLN A 95 -8.81 11.30 -23.78
CA GLN A 95 -7.95 12.45 -23.52
C GLN A 95 -7.38 12.53 -22.11
N VAL A 96 -8.02 11.90 -21.12
CA VAL A 96 -7.57 12.00 -19.73
C VAL A 96 -7.14 10.63 -19.22
N TYR A 97 -8.04 9.64 -19.21
CA TYR A 97 -7.78 8.35 -18.57
C TYR A 97 -6.60 7.62 -19.20
N ILE A 98 -6.56 7.49 -20.53
CA ILE A 98 -5.47 6.79 -21.23
C ILE A 98 -4.14 7.51 -21.01
N PRO A 99 -3.98 8.82 -21.27
CA PRO A 99 -2.73 9.53 -21.03
C PRO A 99 -2.26 9.49 -19.57
N GLU A 100 -3.15 9.73 -18.60
CA GLU A 100 -2.80 9.71 -17.17
C GLU A 100 -2.38 8.30 -16.73
N LYS A 101 -3.04 7.25 -17.22
CA LYS A 101 -2.63 5.87 -16.95
C LYS A 101 -1.23 5.56 -17.48
N HIS A 102 -0.90 6.04 -18.68
CA HIS A 102 0.45 5.86 -19.25
C HIS A 102 1.51 6.66 -18.48
N LYS A 103 1.20 7.92 -18.15
CA LYS A 103 2.02 8.79 -17.33
C LYS A 103 2.31 8.15 -15.97
N MET A 104 1.30 7.61 -15.29
CA MET A 104 1.51 6.94 -14.02
C MET A 104 2.34 5.68 -14.10
N LYS A 105 2.14 4.85 -15.14
CA LYS A 105 2.99 3.68 -15.35
C LYS A 105 4.46 4.07 -15.54
N LYS A 106 4.72 5.18 -16.24
CA LYS A 106 6.07 5.73 -16.42
C LYS A 106 6.68 6.17 -15.09
N TYR A 107 5.99 6.93 -14.27
CA TYR A 107 6.55 7.38 -12.99
C TYR A 107 6.76 6.24 -11.99
N ILE A 108 5.83 5.30 -11.89
CA ILE A 108 6.02 4.11 -11.04
C ILE A 108 7.26 3.33 -11.49
N SER A 109 7.49 3.23 -12.81
CA SER A 109 8.69 2.55 -13.32
C SER A 109 10.01 3.25 -12.98
N ILE A 110 10.01 4.58 -12.83
CA ILE A 110 11.19 5.34 -12.39
C ILE A 110 11.61 4.92 -10.98
N PHE A 111 10.63 4.69 -10.09
CA PHE A 111 10.85 4.31 -8.69
C PHE A 111 10.88 2.79 -8.45
N SER A 112 10.86 1.98 -9.53
CA SER A 112 10.72 0.53 -9.42
C SER A 112 11.86 -0.12 -8.62
N LYS A 113 13.08 0.41 -8.74
CA LYS A 113 14.24 -0.11 -8.01
C LYS A 113 14.09 0.15 -6.51
N GLU A 114 13.71 1.37 -6.16
CA GLU A 114 13.52 1.86 -4.79
C GLU A 114 12.35 1.11 -4.14
N HIS A 115 11.23 0.90 -4.85
CA HIS A 115 10.12 0.08 -4.35
C HIS A 115 10.53 -1.36 -4.05
N ARG A 116 11.28 -2.00 -4.96
CA ARG A 116 11.73 -3.39 -4.76
C ARG A 116 12.72 -3.50 -3.61
N TYR A 117 13.61 -2.52 -3.47
CA TYR A 117 14.53 -2.45 -2.35
C TYR A 117 13.79 -2.23 -1.03
N GLU A 118 12.77 -1.37 -1.01
CA GLU A 118 11.91 -1.18 0.15
C GLU A 118 11.18 -2.48 0.56
N ILE A 119 10.65 -3.21 -0.43
CA ILE A 119 10.04 -4.53 -0.18
C ILE A 119 11.07 -5.49 0.43
N PHE A 120 12.32 -5.48 -0.05
CA PHE A 120 13.38 -6.31 0.49
C PHE A 120 13.71 -5.94 1.95
N LEU A 121 13.91 -4.65 2.25
CA LEU A 121 14.19 -4.16 3.60
C LEU A 121 13.06 -4.48 4.58
N LEU A 122 11.80 -4.25 4.17
CA LEU A 122 10.63 -4.61 4.97
C LEU A 122 10.53 -6.12 5.21
N ASN A 123 10.87 -6.96 4.22
CA ASN A 123 10.94 -8.40 4.43
C ASN A 123 11.99 -8.76 5.48
N GLN A 124 13.22 -8.25 5.33
CA GLN A 124 14.32 -8.52 6.26
C GLN A 124 13.96 -8.10 7.69
N TYR A 125 13.43 -6.89 7.87
CA TYR A 125 13.00 -6.38 9.18
C TYR A 125 11.87 -7.22 9.79
N LEU A 126 10.81 -7.51 9.03
CA LEU A 126 9.70 -8.33 9.51
C LEU A 126 10.15 -9.76 9.85
N LEU A 127 11.05 -10.34 9.06
CA LEU A 127 11.61 -11.67 9.28
C LEU A 127 12.46 -11.75 10.55
N ALA A 128 13.31 -10.75 10.80
CA ALA A 128 14.11 -10.66 12.02
C ALA A 128 13.21 -10.79 13.25
N TRP A 129 12.20 -9.93 13.30
CA TRP A 129 11.29 -9.90 14.43
C TRP A 129 10.39 -11.13 14.53
N GLU A 130 9.87 -11.64 13.41
CA GLU A 130 9.10 -12.89 13.41
C GLU A 130 9.88 -14.03 14.05
N LYS A 131 11.19 -14.11 13.80
CA LYS A 131 12.06 -15.12 14.41
C LYS A 131 12.37 -14.85 15.88
N PHE A 132 12.59 -13.60 16.27
CA PHE A 132 12.84 -13.26 17.68
C PHE A 132 11.62 -13.53 18.57
N ILE A 133 10.42 -13.46 17.99
CA ILE A 133 9.14 -13.64 18.69
C ILE A 133 8.73 -15.12 18.83
N ASP A 134 9.15 -15.98 17.90
CA ASP A 134 8.70 -17.38 17.81
C ASP A 134 9.40 -18.31 18.82
N GLU A 135 10.48 -17.84 19.46
CA GLU A 135 11.14 -18.56 20.56
C GLU A 135 10.35 -18.38 21.87
N GLU A 136 10.16 -19.49 22.61
CA GLU A 136 9.22 -19.68 23.73
C GLU A 136 8.92 -18.45 24.61
N GLU A 137 7.64 -18.28 25.00
CA GLU A 137 7.13 -17.17 25.83
C GLU A 137 8.12 -16.77 26.94
N GLY A 138 8.81 -15.64 26.76
CA GLY A 138 9.66 -15.03 27.78
C GLY A 138 11.16 -15.22 27.62
N LYS A 139 11.65 -15.80 26.51
CA LYS A 139 13.09 -15.77 26.18
C LYS A 139 13.30 -15.40 24.71
N CYS A 140 13.18 -14.11 24.41
CA CYS A 140 13.66 -13.58 23.14
C CYS A 140 15.19 -13.48 23.21
N PHE A 141 15.89 -14.35 22.49
CA PHE A 141 17.31 -14.16 22.22
C PHE A 141 17.49 -13.77 20.75
N PHE A 142 18.42 -12.86 20.51
CA PHE A 142 18.85 -12.56 19.17
C PHE A 142 19.55 -13.79 18.59
N CYS A 143 19.00 -14.31 17.49
CA CYS A 143 19.57 -15.42 16.75
C CYS A 143 20.00 -14.91 15.38
N GLU A 144 21.30 -15.04 15.06
CA GLU A 144 21.77 -14.79 13.70
C GLU A 144 21.31 -15.92 12.78
N PHE A 145 20.71 -15.56 11.65
CA PHE A 145 20.32 -16.54 10.65
C PHE A 145 20.51 -16.04 9.23
N SER A 146 20.79 -16.98 8.35
CA SER A 146 20.72 -16.79 6.91
C SER A 146 19.31 -17.09 6.43
N TYR A 147 18.87 -16.36 5.39
CA TYR A 147 17.57 -16.57 4.76
C TYR A 147 17.69 -16.57 3.24
N GLU A 148 16.83 -17.35 2.61
CA GLU A 148 16.62 -17.35 1.17
C GLU A 148 15.20 -16.88 0.88
N LEU A 149 15.08 -15.85 0.03
CA LEU A 149 13.82 -15.37 -0.51
C LEU A 149 13.64 -15.90 -1.94
N ASN A 150 12.40 -15.86 -2.42
CA ASN A 150 12.09 -16.09 -3.84
C ASN A 150 13.05 -15.33 -4.78
N HIS A 151 13.35 -15.94 -5.93
CA HIS A 151 14.30 -15.43 -6.93
C HIS A 151 15.80 -15.55 -6.57
N LYS A 152 16.17 -16.49 -5.68
CA LYS A 152 17.57 -16.75 -5.25
C LYS A 152 18.24 -15.53 -4.59
N ILE A 153 17.45 -14.61 -4.07
CA ILE A 153 17.95 -13.51 -3.26
C ILE A 153 18.16 -14.07 -1.86
N SER A 154 19.39 -14.03 -1.37
CA SER A 154 19.73 -14.48 -0.03
C SER A 154 20.32 -13.33 0.77
N GLY A 155 20.17 -13.41 2.08
CA GLY A 155 20.73 -12.45 3.01
C GLY A 155 20.98 -13.12 4.36
N ALA A 156 21.52 -12.35 5.29
CA ALA A 156 21.70 -12.76 6.66
C ALA A 156 21.26 -11.63 7.58
N ILE A 157 20.66 -12.03 8.70
CA ILE A 157 20.34 -11.13 9.79
C ILE A 157 21.44 -11.32 10.83
N THR A 158 22.34 -10.34 10.87
CA THR A 158 23.40 -10.16 11.87
C THR A 158 23.20 -8.81 12.52
N GLU A 159 24.01 -8.50 13.53
CA GLU A 159 24.02 -7.19 14.18
C GLU A 159 24.13 -6.03 13.20
N SER A 160 25.23 -6.06 12.45
CA SER A 160 25.52 -5.04 11.45
C SER A 160 24.42 -4.91 10.39
N THR A 161 23.92 -6.03 9.85
CA THR A 161 22.94 -5.96 8.76
C THR A 161 21.56 -5.51 9.23
N TYR A 162 21.24 -5.73 10.50
CA TYR A 162 19.99 -5.25 11.09
C TYR A 162 20.00 -3.73 11.29
N GLU A 163 21.07 -3.18 11.84
CA GLU A 163 21.24 -1.72 11.99
C GLU A 163 21.23 -1.03 10.61
N GLU A 164 21.98 -1.59 9.64
CA GLU A 164 21.96 -1.12 8.24
C GLU A 164 20.55 -1.15 7.65
N THR A 165 19.74 -2.17 7.98
CA THR A 165 18.35 -2.27 7.51
C THR A 165 17.46 -1.18 8.09
N ILE A 166 17.59 -0.89 9.39
CA ILE A 166 16.81 0.16 10.06
C ILE A 166 17.09 1.51 9.44
N GLU A 167 18.36 1.85 9.24
CA GLU A 167 18.76 3.12 8.62
C GLU A 167 18.24 3.20 7.18
N ALA A 168 18.47 2.14 6.40
CA ALA A 168 18.10 2.08 4.99
C ALA A 168 16.58 2.18 4.75
N LEU A 169 15.73 1.66 5.65
CA LEU A 169 14.27 1.72 5.54
C LEU A 169 13.78 3.17 5.40
N THR A 170 14.27 4.07 6.25
CA THR A 170 13.86 5.48 6.18
C THR A 170 14.53 6.22 5.02
N GLU A 171 15.82 5.99 4.79
CA GLU A 171 16.56 6.66 3.73
C GLU A 171 16.02 6.34 2.34
N ASN A 172 15.66 5.08 2.08
CA ASN A 172 15.20 4.66 0.77
C ASN A 172 13.85 5.32 0.41
N ILE A 173 12.93 5.44 1.37
CA ILE A 173 11.67 6.18 1.16
C ILE A 173 11.97 7.68 0.97
N GLU A 174 12.90 8.26 1.73
CA GLU A 174 13.28 9.67 1.59
C GLU A 174 13.88 9.97 0.20
N ARG A 175 14.66 9.04 -0.36
CA ARG A 175 15.16 9.14 -1.75
C ARG A 175 14.03 9.21 -2.77
N ILE A 176 12.91 8.49 -2.53
CA ILE A 176 11.73 8.60 -3.40
C ILE A 176 11.09 9.99 -3.26
N VAL A 177 10.88 10.47 -2.03
CA VAL A 177 10.21 11.74 -1.74
C VAL A 177 11.01 12.95 -2.27
N THR A 178 12.33 12.90 -2.19
CA THR A 178 13.23 13.97 -2.63
C THR A 178 13.55 13.93 -4.12
N HIS A 179 13.10 12.90 -4.84
CA HIS A 179 13.37 12.76 -6.25
C HIS A 179 12.66 13.84 -7.09
N LYS A 180 13.34 14.40 -8.09
CA LYS A 180 12.80 15.49 -8.94
C LYS A 180 11.47 15.19 -9.65
N TYR A 181 11.16 13.91 -9.88
CA TYR A 181 9.89 13.47 -10.51
C TYR A 181 8.79 13.11 -9.51
N PHE A 182 9.06 13.20 -8.21
CA PHE A 182 8.08 12.85 -7.18
C PHE A 182 6.86 13.76 -7.27
N ASP A 183 7.06 15.07 -7.43
CA ASP A 183 5.98 16.06 -7.52
C ASP A 183 5.06 15.85 -8.73
N GLU A 184 5.59 15.28 -9.81
CA GLU A 184 4.85 14.97 -11.05
C GLU A 184 3.94 13.75 -10.93
N CYS A 185 4.05 12.99 -9.83
CA CYS A 185 3.21 11.82 -9.56
C CYS A 185 1.78 12.20 -9.12
N ASP A 186 0.84 11.28 -9.34
CA ASP A 186 -0.53 11.40 -8.84
C ASP A 186 -0.57 11.54 -7.31
N ILE A 187 -1.53 12.34 -6.82
CA ILE A 187 -1.69 12.67 -5.40
C ILE A 187 -1.82 11.41 -4.55
N ALA A 188 -2.53 10.38 -5.02
CA ALA A 188 -2.71 9.15 -4.26
C ALA A 188 -1.40 8.38 -4.05
N TYR A 189 -0.46 8.45 -5.02
CA TYR A 189 0.87 7.85 -4.88
C TYR A 189 1.72 8.67 -3.91
N LYS A 190 1.74 10.00 -4.09
CA LYS A 190 2.49 10.90 -3.20
C LYS A 190 2.05 10.75 -1.74
N ASP A 191 0.75 10.77 -1.50
CA ASP A 191 0.17 10.57 -0.17
C ASP A 191 0.56 9.21 0.41
N PHE A 192 0.58 8.15 -0.41
CA PHE A 192 0.98 6.82 0.05
C PHE A 192 2.46 6.78 0.47
N ILE A 193 3.37 7.32 -0.33
CA ILE A 193 4.81 7.33 -0.02
C ILE A 193 5.12 8.20 1.20
N VAL A 194 4.53 9.41 1.29
CA VAL A 194 4.73 10.31 2.44
C VAL A 194 4.20 9.68 3.73
N ARG A 195 3.02 9.03 3.68
CA ARG A 195 2.51 8.29 4.85
C ARG A 195 3.39 7.11 5.21
N THR A 196 3.88 6.38 4.22
CA THR A 196 4.82 5.27 4.42
C THR A 196 6.05 5.75 5.18
N TYR A 197 6.67 6.85 4.76
CA TYR A 197 7.80 7.47 5.47
C TYR A 197 7.47 7.76 6.94
N GLN A 198 6.34 8.44 7.19
CA GLN A 198 5.93 8.81 8.54
C GLN A 198 5.66 7.60 9.44
N VAL A 199 4.99 6.58 8.90
CA VAL A 199 4.64 5.36 9.62
C VAL A 199 5.88 4.52 9.93
N VAL A 200 6.75 4.29 8.95
CA VAL A 200 8.01 3.54 9.14
C VAL A 200 8.88 4.24 10.17
N ARG A 201 9.13 5.55 10.00
CA ARG A 201 9.93 6.34 10.95
C ARG A 201 9.33 6.34 12.36
N GLY A 202 8.01 6.50 12.48
CA GLY A 202 7.31 6.48 13.76
C GLY A 202 7.41 5.14 14.47
N HIS A 203 7.28 4.04 13.73
CA HIS A 203 7.38 2.69 14.25
C HIS A 203 8.81 2.33 14.65
N LEU A 204 9.81 2.68 13.84
CA LEU A 204 11.21 2.47 14.20
C LEU A 204 11.57 3.23 15.49
N LYS A 205 11.15 4.49 15.60
CA LYS A 205 11.33 5.27 16.83
C LYS A 205 10.61 4.62 18.03
N TYR A 206 9.36 4.18 17.85
CA TYR A 206 8.62 3.50 18.92
C TYR A 206 9.33 2.22 19.39
N MET A 207 9.87 1.44 18.44
CA MET A 207 10.62 0.23 18.76
C MET A 207 11.92 0.60 19.50
N ASP A 208 12.68 1.59 19.03
CA ASP A 208 13.88 2.09 19.73
C ASP A 208 13.57 2.62 21.16
N ASP A 209 12.43 3.28 21.37
CA ASP A 209 12.05 3.84 22.67
C ASP A 209 11.52 2.78 23.67
N LYS A 210 10.92 1.68 23.18
CA LYS A 210 10.22 0.68 24.01
C LYS A 210 10.91 -0.65 24.13
N PHE A 211 11.61 -1.02 23.08
CA PHE A 211 12.36 -2.25 22.94
C PHE A 211 13.71 -1.81 22.37
N PRO A 212 14.46 -0.98 23.14
CA PRO A 212 15.70 -0.40 22.67
C PRO A 212 16.51 -1.51 22.06
N ARG A 213 17.02 -1.19 20.86
CA ARG A 213 17.86 -2.05 20.03
C ARG A 213 18.66 -2.98 20.91
N TRP A 214 18.73 -4.26 20.54
CA TRP A 214 19.47 -5.24 21.35
C TRP A 214 18.85 -5.40 22.73
N SER A 215 17.58 -5.82 22.86
CA SER A 215 17.04 -6.05 24.20
C SER A 215 17.71 -7.28 24.82
N GLU A 216 18.77 -7.03 25.61
CA GLU A 216 19.27 -7.98 26.61
C GLU A 216 18.17 -8.33 27.62
N GLU A 217 17.15 -7.47 27.71
CA GLU A 217 15.94 -7.71 28.47
C GLU A 217 14.96 -8.64 27.72
N PRO A 218 14.41 -9.66 28.41
CA PRO A 218 13.44 -10.58 27.81
C PRO A 218 12.12 -9.87 27.50
N LEU A 219 11.62 -10.04 26.27
CA LEU A 219 10.28 -9.59 25.88
C LEU A 219 9.22 -10.56 26.44
N TYR A 220 8.15 -10.02 27.03
CA TYR A 220 7.04 -10.85 27.52
C TYR A 220 5.96 -11.03 26.44
N ALA A 221 5.16 -12.11 26.55
CA ALA A 221 4.07 -12.41 25.61
C ALA A 221 3.04 -11.27 25.41
N LYS A 222 2.85 -10.42 26.43
CA LYS A 222 2.01 -9.21 26.35
C LYS A 222 2.59 -8.14 25.41
N ASP A 223 3.91 -8.02 25.37
CA ASP A 223 4.65 -7.05 24.58
C ASP A 223 4.68 -7.49 23.11
N TYR A 224 4.80 -8.80 22.87
CA TYR A 224 4.64 -9.40 21.55
C TYR A 224 3.31 -9.02 20.87
N ARG A 225 2.18 -9.27 21.54
CA ARG A 225 0.85 -8.97 20.97
C ARG A 225 0.68 -7.49 20.66
N LEU A 226 1.34 -6.63 21.45
CA LEU A 226 1.32 -5.19 21.23
C LEU A 226 2.16 -4.81 20.00
N ILE A 227 3.41 -5.28 19.91
CA ILE A 227 4.32 -5.04 18.77
C ILE A 227 3.66 -5.49 17.46
N TYR A 228 3.13 -6.71 17.44
CA TYR A 228 2.50 -7.25 16.24
C TYR A 228 1.35 -6.38 15.74
N LYS A 229 0.46 -5.99 16.67
CA LYS A 229 -0.76 -5.23 16.35
C LYS A 229 -0.48 -3.77 16.02
N VAL A 230 0.53 -3.16 16.65
CA VAL A 230 0.82 -1.73 16.51
C VAL A 230 1.78 -1.50 15.34
N VAL A 231 2.77 -2.37 15.16
CA VAL A 231 3.87 -2.16 14.21
C VAL A 231 3.75 -3.05 12.98
N PHE A 232 3.67 -4.38 13.16
CA PHE A 232 3.79 -5.29 12.01
C PHE A 232 2.57 -5.26 11.09
N ASP A 233 1.38 -5.08 11.63
CA ASP A 233 0.17 -4.93 10.81
C ASP A 233 0.31 -3.76 9.81
N ASP A 234 0.88 -2.64 10.24
CA ASP A 234 1.09 -1.47 9.38
C ASP A 234 2.24 -1.69 8.38
N LEU A 235 3.39 -2.22 8.83
CA LEU A 235 4.52 -2.51 7.96
C LEU A 235 4.17 -3.57 6.89
N ARG A 236 3.43 -4.63 7.26
CA ARG A 236 2.93 -5.63 6.31
C ARG A 236 1.92 -5.04 5.32
N ARG A 237 1.09 -4.08 5.74
CA ARG A 237 0.17 -3.38 4.81
C ARG A 237 0.95 -2.56 3.78
N ILE A 238 1.97 -1.81 4.23
CA ILE A 238 2.87 -1.05 3.35
C ILE A 238 3.54 -2.00 2.36
N GLN A 239 4.16 -3.06 2.86
CA GLN A 239 4.82 -4.09 2.06
C GLN A 239 3.89 -4.64 0.99
N ARG A 240 2.71 -5.17 1.36
CA ARG A 240 1.72 -5.71 0.40
C ARG A 240 1.34 -4.71 -0.67
N ARG A 241 1.22 -3.43 -0.32
CA ARG A 241 0.84 -2.38 -1.27
C ARG A 241 1.96 -2.12 -2.29
N LEU A 242 3.21 -2.04 -1.84
CA LEU A 242 4.37 -1.97 -2.73
C LEU A 242 4.45 -3.22 -3.63
N GLU A 243 4.22 -4.41 -3.08
CA GLU A 243 4.19 -5.67 -3.86
C GLU A 243 3.13 -5.63 -4.97
N THR A 244 1.95 -5.06 -4.71
CA THR A 244 0.89 -4.93 -5.74
C THR A 244 1.24 -3.94 -6.84
N MET A 245 1.97 -2.87 -6.51
CA MET A 245 2.39 -1.86 -7.48
C MET A 245 3.47 -2.40 -8.42
N GLU A 246 4.45 -3.12 -7.87
CA GLU A 246 5.58 -3.66 -8.62
C GLU A 246 5.31 -5.04 -9.24
N LYS A 247 4.23 -5.72 -8.81
CA LYS A 247 4.03 -7.16 -9.03
C LYS A 247 5.26 -7.98 -8.61
N TYR A 248 5.99 -7.49 -7.61
CA TYR A 248 7.20 -8.09 -7.09
C TYR A 248 6.91 -8.58 -5.68
N LYS A 249 7.12 -9.85 -5.43
CA LYS A 249 6.84 -10.47 -4.14
C LYS A 249 8.00 -11.34 -3.71
N LEU A 250 8.49 -11.08 -2.51
CA LEU A 250 9.46 -11.93 -1.85
C LEU A 250 8.71 -12.82 -0.85
N ARG A 251 9.08 -14.10 -0.82
CA ARG A 251 8.61 -15.04 0.21
C ARG A 251 9.83 -15.70 0.80
N LEU A 252 9.80 -15.90 2.10
CA LEU A 252 10.78 -16.73 2.78
C LEU A 252 10.64 -18.17 2.29
N ILE A 253 11.74 -18.73 1.79
CA ILE A 253 11.85 -20.15 1.40
C ILE A 253 12.42 -20.94 2.56
N LYS A 254 13.53 -20.47 3.12
CA LYS A 254 14.28 -21.17 4.16
C LYS A 254 14.98 -20.18 5.07
N THR A 255 15.08 -20.56 6.34
CA THR A 255 16.02 -19.99 7.30
C THR A 255 17.01 -21.06 7.74
N SER A 256 18.26 -20.69 7.98
CA SER A 256 19.28 -21.57 8.57
C SER A 256 20.11 -20.80 9.60
N PRO A 257 20.62 -21.46 10.65
CA PRO A 257 21.58 -20.85 11.57
C PRO A 257 22.70 -20.17 10.81
N TYR A 258 23.13 -19.00 11.26
CA TYR A 258 24.23 -18.31 10.62
C TYR A 258 25.55 -19.06 10.92
N GLY A 259 26.22 -19.51 9.87
CA GLY A 259 27.48 -20.27 9.97
C GLY A 259 28.74 -19.39 10.01
N GLY A 260 28.60 -18.07 9.92
CA GLY A 260 29.69 -17.12 10.15
C GLY A 260 29.93 -16.90 11.64
N LYS A 261 31.09 -16.35 12.02
CA LYS A 261 31.33 -15.99 13.42
C LYS A 261 30.49 -14.76 13.78
N SER A 262 29.58 -14.89 14.73
CA SER A 262 28.91 -13.73 15.35
C SER A 262 29.94 -12.80 16.01
N GLU A 263 29.60 -11.55 16.28
CA GLU A 263 30.53 -10.61 16.92
C GLU A 263 30.96 -11.09 18.32
N THR A 264 30.04 -11.70 19.06
CA THR A 264 30.31 -12.42 20.31
C THR A 264 31.28 -13.59 20.14
N GLN A 265 31.15 -14.37 19.06
CA GLN A 265 32.09 -15.47 18.73
C GLN A 265 33.46 -14.96 18.24
N LYS A 266 33.52 -13.76 17.64
CA LYS A 266 34.78 -13.10 17.29
C LYS A 266 35.50 -12.60 18.54
N LEU A 267 34.77 -11.99 19.48
CA LEU A 267 35.30 -11.51 20.76
C LEU A 267 35.74 -12.67 21.67
N ALA A 268 34.98 -13.75 21.74
CA ALA A 268 35.37 -14.96 22.48
C ALA A 268 36.57 -15.70 21.88
N ALA A 269 36.90 -15.46 20.62
CA ALA A 269 38.10 -16.01 19.97
C ALA A 269 39.35 -15.12 20.14
N LEU A 270 39.19 -13.92 20.73
CA LEU A 270 40.26 -12.98 21.06
C LEU A 270 40.64 -12.97 22.56
N LEU A 271 39.86 -13.68 23.40
CA LEU A 271 40.13 -13.96 24.81
C LEU A 271 40.76 -15.36 24.95
#